data_AF-A0A1Y1N810-F1
#
_entry.id   AF-A0A1Y1N810-F1
#
_cell.length_a   1.000
_cell.length_b   1.000
_cell.length_c   1.000
_cell.angle_alpha   90.00
_cell.angle_beta   90.00
_cell.angle_gamma   90.00
#
_symmetry.space_group_name_H-M   'P 1'
#
loop_
_entity.id
_entity.type
_entity.pdbx_description
1 polymer ?
#
loop_
_entity_poly.entity_id
_entity_poly.type
_entity_poly.pdbx_seq_one_letter_code
_entity_poly.pdbx_strand_id
1 'polypeptide(L)'
;RLSLDSVDQLPRGDFPIMVRLANFWPQAIAIVAGLFGVAKSDSLKDVGHVVLFMQENRAFDHYFGTMAGVRGFNDANLQMNNGVPVWKQKTSPELTNSTDYIMPWYLNYLGGNWSEATQCMIAGSNGWDQNHAAWN
;
A
#
# COMPACT_ATOMS: atom_id res chain seq x y z
N ARG A 1 28.84 32.41 39.31
CA ARG A 1 29.42 31.09 38.95
C ARG A 1 29.64 30.31 40.24
N LEU A 2 28.65 29.50 40.65
CA LEU A 2 28.69 28.54 41.76
C LEU A 2 27.77 27.39 41.28
N SER A 3 28.32 26.40 40.60
CA SER A 3 28.77 25.07 41.11
C SER A 3 27.59 24.22 41.60
N LEU A 4 27.21 23.24 40.77
CA LEU A 4 26.40 22.09 41.14
C LEU A 4 27.25 21.23 42.06
N ASP A 5 26.80 20.95 43.28
CA ASP A 5 27.22 19.78 44.04
C ASP A 5 26.13 19.39 45.06
N SER A 6 25.96 18.07 45.18
CA SER A 6 25.22 17.35 46.22
C SER A 6 23.70 17.21 46.07
N VAL A 7 23.35 16.17 45.32
CA VAL A 7 22.26 15.24 45.66
C VAL A 7 22.60 14.63 47.01
N ASP A 8 21.89 15.01 48.08
CA ASP A 8 21.45 14.09 49.15
C ASP A 8 20.74 14.84 50.28
N GLN A 9 19.80 14.13 50.90
CA GLN A 9 19.08 14.43 52.16
C GLN A 9 17.71 15.15 52.03
N LEU A 10 16.73 14.37 51.57
CA LEU A 10 15.29 14.59 51.80
C LEU A 10 14.90 14.27 53.26
N PRO A 11 14.09 15.10 53.93
CA PRO A 11 13.21 14.64 55.00
C PRO A 11 11.86 14.23 54.41
N ARG A 12 11.44 13.00 54.70
CA ARG A 12 10.07 12.51 54.47
C ARG A 12 9.12 13.21 55.45
N GLY A 13 8.04 13.77 54.91
CA GLY A 13 6.93 14.31 55.69
C GLY A 13 5.70 14.50 54.81
N ASP A 14 4.86 13.47 54.79
CA ASP A 14 3.40 13.44 54.68
C ASP A 14 2.67 14.47 53.76
N PHE A 15 2.18 13.98 52.61
CA PHE A 15 1.08 14.55 51.83
C PHE A 15 -0.25 14.44 52.62
N PRO A 16 -1.36 15.21 52.38
CA PRO A 16 -1.85 15.60 51.04
C PRO A 16 -2.73 16.89 50.90
N ILE A 17 -3.09 17.17 49.63
CA ILE A 17 -4.21 17.99 49.11
C ILE A 17 -4.12 19.52 49.28
N MET A 18 -3.64 20.18 48.23
CA MET A 18 -4.26 21.42 47.72
C MET A 18 -3.95 21.58 46.22
N VAL A 19 -4.93 21.18 45.40
CA VAL A 19 -5.32 21.71 44.08
C VAL A 19 -4.21 22.32 43.20
N ARG A 20 -3.72 21.53 42.23
CA ARG A 20 -3.19 22.08 40.97
C ARG A 20 -4.26 21.95 39.89
N LEU A 21 -5.16 22.93 39.85
CA LEU A 21 -5.92 23.26 38.64
C LEU A 21 -4.96 24.00 37.70
N ALA A 22 -4.38 23.30 36.75
CA ALA A 22 -3.68 23.95 35.66
C ALA A 22 -3.84 23.12 34.37
N ASN A 23 -4.86 23.49 33.62
CA ASN A 23 -4.88 23.51 32.16
C ASN A 23 -4.74 22.16 31.46
N PHE A 24 -5.73 21.30 31.66
CA PHE A 24 -6.11 20.34 30.63
C PHE A 24 -7.17 21.00 29.73
N TRP A 25 -6.79 21.20 28.46
CA TRP A 25 -7.60 21.49 27.25
C TRP A 25 -7.56 22.96 26.77
N PRO A 26 -7.03 23.17 25.54
CA PRO A 26 -7.89 23.06 24.36
C PRO A 26 -7.20 22.30 23.23
N GLN A 27 -7.21 20.96 23.30
CA GLN A 27 -6.86 20.12 22.12
C GLN A 27 -8.11 19.47 21.50
N ALA A 28 -9.28 19.65 22.12
CA ALA A 28 -10.52 19.01 21.71
C ALA A 28 -11.33 19.78 20.65
N ILE A 29 -10.93 21.00 20.25
CA ILE A 29 -11.71 21.80 19.28
C ILE A 29 -11.41 21.40 17.82
N ALA A 30 -10.27 20.77 17.52
CA ALA A 30 -9.91 20.38 16.16
C ALA A 30 -10.70 19.17 15.61
N ILE A 31 -11.33 18.36 16.48
CA ILE A 31 -12.08 17.17 16.04
C ILE A 31 -13.47 17.55 15.49
N VAL A 32 -14.04 18.69 15.91
CA VAL A 32 -15.39 19.09 15.51
C VAL A 32 -15.41 19.76 14.12
N ALA A 33 -14.30 20.39 13.69
CA ALA A 33 -14.20 21.03 12.38
C ALA A 33 -14.16 20.03 11.21
N GLY A 34 -13.79 18.77 11.45
CA GLY A 34 -13.79 17.71 10.43
C GLY A 34 -15.17 17.20 10.03
N LEU A 35 -16.22 17.52 10.80
CA LEU A 35 -17.59 17.03 10.57
C LEU A 35 -18.45 17.96 9.70
N PHE A 36 -17.99 19.17 9.41
CA PHE A 36 -18.72 20.15 8.58
C PHE A 36 -18.53 19.95 7.06
N GLY A 37 -17.84 18.90 6.65
CA GLY A 37 -17.53 18.60 5.25
C GLY A 37 -18.12 17.29 4.75
N VAL A 38 -19.15 16.72 5.38
CA VAL A 38 -19.93 15.67 4.71
C VAL A 38 -20.70 16.37 3.59
N ALA A 39 -20.07 16.44 2.41
CA ALA A 39 -20.75 16.84 1.20
C ALA A 39 -21.97 15.93 1.06
N LYS A 40 -23.16 16.50 1.25
CA LYS A 40 -24.44 15.85 0.95
C LYS A 40 -24.52 15.76 -0.58
N SER A 41 -23.82 14.79 -1.13
CA SER A 41 -23.93 14.37 -2.52
C SER A 41 -25.09 13.39 -2.58
N ASP A 42 -26.24 13.88 -3.05
CA ASP A 42 -27.46 13.06 -3.21
C ASP A 42 -27.59 12.60 -4.67
N SER A 43 -26.96 13.32 -5.61
CA SER A 43 -26.86 12.86 -7.00
C SER A 43 -25.55 13.26 -7.68
N LEU A 44 -25.25 12.62 -8.82
CA LEU A 44 -24.15 12.97 -9.73
C LEU A 44 -24.11 14.46 -10.14
N LYS A 45 -25.22 15.20 -10.01
CA LYS A 45 -25.28 16.65 -10.29
C LYS A 45 -24.51 17.50 -9.27
N ASP A 46 -24.19 16.95 -8.10
CA ASP A 46 -23.49 17.65 -7.02
C ASP A 46 -21.96 17.61 -7.19
N VAL A 47 -21.45 16.86 -8.19
CA VAL A 47 -20.02 16.80 -8.52
C VAL A 47 -19.59 18.07 -9.25
N GLY A 48 -18.92 18.98 -8.55
CA GLY A 48 -18.42 20.23 -9.14
C GLY A 48 -17.20 20.04 -10.05
N HIS A 49 -16.29 19.11 -9.70
CA HIS A 49 -15.04 18.88 -10.43
C HIS A 49 -14.63 17.41 -10.38
N VAL A 50 -14.13 16.91 -11.51
CA VAL A 50 -13.47 15.60 -11.61
C VAL A 50 -12.00 15.84 -11.92
N VAL A 51 -11.12 15.42 -11.03
CA VAL A 51 -9.67 15.43 -11.25
C VAL A 51 -9.25 14.00 -11.58
N LEU A 52 -8.86 13.77 -12.83
CA LEU A 52 -8.39 12.48 -13.29
C LEU A 52 -6.86 12.42 -13.26
N PHE A 53 -6.30 11.60 -12.38
CA PHE A 53 -4.90 11.23 -12.44
C PHE A 53 -4.75 10.01 -13.34
N MET A 54 -3.95 10.14 -14.38
CA MET A 54 -3.62 9.02 -15.27
C MET A 54 -2.28 8.44 -14.87
N GLN A 55 -2.30 7.16 -14.53
CA GLN A 55 -1.09 6.36 -14.35
C GLN A 55 -0.80 5.60 -15.63
N GLU A 56 0.47 5.48 -15.97
CA GLU A 56 0.91 4.82 -17.19
C GLU A 56 1.35 3.36 -16.91
N ASN A 57 1.09 2.48 -17.87
CA ASN A 57 1.75 1.18 -18.11
C ASN A 57 1.87 0.24 -16.91
N ARG A 58 0.81 0.09 -16.12
CA ARG A 58 0.71 -1.00 -15.14
C ARG A 58 -0.66 -1.65 -15.20
N ALA A 59 -0.65 -2.96 -15.45
CA ALA A 59 -1.85 -3.77 -15.44
C ALA A 59 -2.42 -3.86 -14.00
N PHE A 60 -3.72 -4.09 -13.90
CA PHE A 60 -4.43 -4.11 -12.62
C PHE A 60 -3.89 -5.16 -11.65
N ASP A 61 -3.59 -6.35 -12.16
CA ASP A 61 -3.02 -7.48 -11.42
C ASP A 61 -1.61 -7.18 -10.87
N HIS A 62 -0.85 -6.30 -11.53
CA HIS A 62 0.45 -5.84 -11.03
C HIS A 62 0.30 -5.06 -9.71
N TYR A 63 -0.68 -4.17 -9.60
CA TYR A 63 -0.90 -3.37 -8.38
C TYR A 63 -1.76 -4.07 -7.34
N PHE A 64 -2.78 -4.79 -7.80
CA PHE A 64 -3.89 -5.24 -6.95
C PHE A 64 -4.12 -6.75 -7.02
N GLY A 65 -3.28 -7.51 -7.72
CA GLY A 65 -3.42 -8.97 -7.84
C GLY A 65 -3.31 -9.72 -6.51
N THR A 66 -2.79 -9.08 -5.45
CA THR A 66 -2.76 -9.61 -4.08
C THR A 66 -3.62 -8.82 -3.09
N MET A 67 -4.35 -7.79 -3.56
CA MET A 67 -5.16 -6.94 -2.69
C MET A 67 -6.38 -7.70 -2.16
N ALA A 68 -6.67 -7.55 -0.87
CA ALA A 68 -7.86 -8.14 -0.27
C ALA A 68 -9.14 -7.65 -0.97
N GLY A 69 -10.05 -8.59 -1.27
CA GLY A 69 -11.30 -8.31 -2.00
C GLY A 69 -11.19 -8.43 -3.53
N VAL A 70 -9.98 -8.52 -4.08
CA VAL A 70 -9.76 -8.85 -5.48
C VAL A 70 -9.74 -10.37 -5.64
N ARG A 71 -10.41 -10.88 -6.69
CA ARG A 71 -10.20 -12.26 -7.16
C ARG A 71 -8.86 -12.35 -7.89
N GLY A 72 -7.80 -12.39 -7.09
CA GLY A 72 -6.41 -12.29 -7.54
C GLY A 72 -5.64 -13.61 -7.45
N PHE A 73 -4.34 -13.52 -7.25
CA PHE A 73 -3.42 -14.66 -7.25
C PHE A 73 -3.65 -15.66 -6.11
N ASN A 74 -4.33 -15.23 -5.03
CA ASN A 74 -4.67 -16.06 -3.87
C ASN A 74 -6.17 -16.44 -3.82
N ASP A 75 -6.90 -16.29 -4.92
CA ASP A 75 -8.31 -16.71 -4.97
C ASP A 75 -8.42 -18.25 -4.92
N ALA A 76 -9.13 -18.77 -3.93
CA ALA A 76 -9.37 -20.21 -3.78
C ALA A 76 -10.32 -20.77 -4.86
N ASN A 77 -11.14 -19.92 -5.48
CA ASN A 77 -12.09 -20.29 -6.54
C ASN A 77 -11.58 -19.94 -7.95
N LEU A 78 -10.26 -19.94 -8.13
CA LEU A 78 -9.63 -19.57 -9.39
C LEU A 78 -10.03 -20.51 -10.54
N GLN A 79 -10.14 -19.96 -11.75
CA GLN A 79 -10.48 -20.75 -12.94
C GLN A 79 -9.31 -21.66 -13.32
N MET A 80 -9.62 -22.94 -13.52
CA MET A 80 -8.69 -23.95 -14.02
C MET A 80 -9.02 -24.28 -15.47
N ASN A 81 -8.02 -24.32 -16.34
CA ASN A 81 -8.13 -24.83 -17.70
C ASN A 81 -7.36 -26.16 -17.79
N ASN A 82 -8.06 -27.27 -17.99
CA ASN A 82 -7.47 -28.62 -18.02
C ASN A 82 -6.61 -28.96 -16.79
N GLY A 83 -7.05 -28.53 -15.61
CA GLY A 83 -6.31 -28.73 -14.34
C GLY A 83 -5.13 -27.77 -14.14
N VAL A 84 -4.90 -26.83 -15.07
CA VAL A 84 -3.88 -25.79 -14.95
C VAL A 84 -4.53 -24.47 -14.50
N PRO A 85 -4.05 -23.83 -13.42
CA PRO A 85 -4.56 -22.53 -13.00
C PRO A 85 -4.32 -21.46 -14.07
N VAL A 86 -5.28 -20.57 -14.29
CA VAL A 86 -5.18 -19.46 -15.26
C VAL A 86 -3.94 -18.57 -15.05
N TRP A 87 -3.43 -18.51 -13.83
CA TRP A 87 -2.21 -17.74 -13.50
C TRP A 87 -0.91 -18.37 -14.03
N LYS A 88 -0.91 -19.65 -14.40
CA LYS A 88 0.26 -20.29 -15.03
C LYS A 88 0.32 -19.92 -16.51
N GLN A 89 1.22 -19.02 -16.87
CA GLN A 89 1.46 -18.62 -18.25
C GLN A 89 2.42 -19.62 -18.90
N LYS A 90 2.12 -20.04 -20.13
CA LYS A 90 3.00 -20.95 -20.87
C LYS A 90 4.28 -20.24 -21.26
N THR A 91 5.39 -20.95 -21.18
CA THR A 91 6.66 -20.49 -21.72
C THR A 91 6.80 -20.93 -23.16
N SER A 92 7.77 -20.34 -23.85
CA SER A 92 8.23 -20.82 -25.15
C SER A 92 9.71 -21.22 -25.05
N PRO A 93 10.18 -22.13 -25.93
CA PRO A 93 11.59 -22.52 -25.95
C PRO A 93 12.56 -21.36 -26.18
N GLU A 94 12.10 -20.25 -26.77
CA GLU A 94 12.86 -19.01 -26.93
C GLU A 94 13.12 -18.30 -25.60
N LEU A 95 12.26 -18.50 -24.59
CA LEU A 95 12.40 -17.93 -23.24
C LEU A 95 13.15 -18.87 -22.29
N THR A 96 12.72 -20.13 -22.18
CA THR A 96 13.36 -21.12 -21.31
C THR A 96 12.99 -22.56 -21.69
N ASN A 97 13.94 -23.48 -21.47
CA ASN A 97 13.72 -24.92 -21.60
C ASN A 97 13.62 -25.64 -20.24
N SER A 98 13.66 -24.91 -19.13
CA SER A 98 13.65 -25.50 -17.79
C SER A 98 12.26 -25.76 -17.23
N THR A 99 11.23 -25.08 -17.75
CA THR A 99 9.84 -25.21 -17.30
C THR A 99 8.89 -24.84 -18.43
N ASP A 100 7.74 -25.52 -18.50
CA ASP A 100 6.67 -25.23 -19.46
C ASP A 100 5.79 -24.05 -19.04
N TYR A 101 5.87 -23.63 -17.77
CA TYR A 101 5.04 -22.57 -17.20
C TYR A 101 5.84 -21.63 -16.30
N ILE A 102 5.44 -20.36 -16.31
CA ILE A 102 5.80 -19.36 -15.30
C ILE A 102 4.58 -19.01 -14.45
N MET A 103 4.81 -18.76 -13.16
CA MET A 103 3.80 -18.28 -12.23
C MET A 103 4.08 -16.83 -11.86
N PRO A 104 3.07 -16.03 -11.47
CA PRO A 104 3.31 -14.68 -10.96
C PRO A 104 4.30 -14.72 -9.79
N TRP A 105 5.28 -13.82 -9.82
CA TRP A 105 6.28 -13.68 -8.76
C TRP A 105 6.23 -12.29 -8.14
N TYR A 106 6.69 -12.20 -6.91
CA TYR A 106 6.75 -10.93 -6.19
C TYR A 106 7.86 -10.04 -6.74
N LEU A 107 7.52 -8.79 -7.03
CA LEU A 107 8.50 -7.76 -7.35
C LEU A 107 8.91 -7.07 -6.04
N ASN A 108 10.16 -7.29 -5.63
CA ASN A 108 10.70 -6.72 -4.41
C ASN A 108 10.69 -5.19 -4.45
N TYR A 109 10.21 -4.56 -3.39
CA TYR A 109 10.53 -3.16 -3.10
C TYR A 109 11.93 -3.10 -2.47
N LEU A 110 12.64 -2.00 -2.70
CA LEU A 110 14.07 -1.81 -2.39
C LEU A 110 14.59 -2.52 -1.12
N GLY A 111 15.39 -3.56 -1.36
CA GLY A 111 16.34 -4.18 -0.46
C GLY A 111 17.30 -5.05 -1.29
N GLY A 112 18.61 -4.88 -1.12
CA GLY A 112 19.65 -5.52 -1.94
C GLY A 112 20.50 -4.55 -2.76
N ASN A 113 21.48 -5.06 -3.53
CA ASN A 113 22.25 -4.24 -4.47
C ASN A 113 21.37 -3.88 -5.67
N TRP A 114 21.69 -2.75 -6.32
CA TRP A 114 20.92 -2.20 -7.45
C TRP A 114 20.71 -3.20 -8.61
N SER A 115 21.61 -4.18 -8.78
CA SER A 115 21.51 -5.27 -9.76
C SER A 115 20.35 -6.24 -9.50
N GLU A 116 19.91 -6.34 -8.24
CA GLU A 116 18.75 -7.16 -7.83
C GLU A 116 17.47 -6.33 -7.67
N ALA A 117 17.51 -5.03 -7.99
CA ALA A 117 16.35 -4.16 -7.90
C ALA A 117 15.48 -4.27 -9.17
N THR A 118 14.20 -4.53 -8.96
CA THR A 118 13.15 -4.53 -10.01
C THR A 118 12.99 -3.20 -10.75
N GLN A 119 13.64 -2.12 -10.29
CA GLN A 119 13.64 -0.81 -10.96
C GLN A 119 14.25 -0.83 -12.36
N CYS A 120 15.12 -1.81 -12.65
CA CYS A 120 15.76 -1.97 -13.96
C CYS A 120 15.13 -3.09 -14.82
N MET A 121 13.99 -3.65 -14.40
CA MET A 121 13.28 -4.60 -15.27
C MET A 121 12.78 -3.90 -16.52
N ILE A 122 13.06 -4.50 -17.68
CA ILE A 122 12.47 -4.09 -18.94
C ILE A 122 10.97 -4.33 -18.83
N ALA A 123 10.17 -3.27 -19.00
CA ALA A 123 8.74 -3.40 -19.08
C ALA A 123 8.39 -4.23 -20.33
N GLY A 124 7.40 -5.12 -20.21
CA GLY A 124 6.90 -5.88 -21.37
C GLY A 124 6.42 -4.94 -22.49
N SER A 125 6.21 -5.49 -23.69
CA SER A 125 5.69 -4.69 -24.81
C SER A 125 4.26 -4.24 -24.54
N ASN A 126 4.00 -2.94 -24.68
CA ASN A 126 2.64 -2.36 -24.70
C ASN A 126 2.11 -2.19 -26.14
N GLY A 127 2.78 -2.78 -27.13
CA GLY A 127 2.34 -2.75 -28.53
C GLY A 127 1.09 -3.59 -28.77
N TRP A 128 0.28 -3.16 -29.73
CA TRP A 128 -0.99 -3.82 -30.08
C TRP A 128 -0.81 -5.31 -30.35
N ASP A 129 0.11 -5.67 -31.26
CA ASP A 129 0.30 -7.05 -31.70
C ASP A 129 0.73 -7.97 -30.57
N GLN A 130 1.68 -7.53 -29.73
CA GLN A 130 2.18 -8.33 -28.61
C GLN A 130 1.12 -8.51 -27.52
N ASN A 131 0.30 -7.49 -27.25
CA ASN A 131 -0.78 -7.62 -26.27
C ASN A 131 -1.89 -8.55 -26.75
N HIS A 132 -2.22 -8.53 -28.05
CA HIS A 132 -3.19 -9.46 -28.61
C HIS A 132 -2.66 -10.89 -28.66
N ALA A 133 -1.38 -11.07 -28.99
CA ALA A 133 -0.72 -12.36 -28.94
C ALA A 133 -0.63 -12.91 -27.50
N ALA A 134 -0.45 -12.06 -26.49
CA ALA A 134 -0.38 -12.49 -25.09
C ALA A 134 -1.72 -13.04 -24.56
N TRP A 135 -2.85 -12.73 -25.20
CA TRP A 135 -4.15 -13.26 -24.80
C TRP A 135 -4.45 -14.64 -25.39
N ASN A 136 -3.86 -15.01 -26.54
CA ASN A 136 -3.97 -16.34 -27.17
C ASN A 136 -2.86 -16.59 -28.21
#